data_AF-A0A924ZR92-F1
#
_entry.id   AF-A0A924ZR92-F1
#
_cell.length_a   1.000
_cell.length_b   1.000
_cell.length_c   1.000
_cell.angle_alpha   90.00
_cell.angle_beta   90.00
_cell.angle_gamma   90.00
#
_symmetry.space_group_name_H-M   'P 1'
#
loop_
_entity.id
_entity.type
_entity.pdbx_description
1 polymer ?
#
loop_
_entity_poly.entity_id
_entity_poly.type
_entity_poly.pdbx_seq_one_letter_code
_entity_poly.pdbx_strand_id
1 'polypeptide(L)' 'NSRFLTEMLTNLQSDMIMLEMSLPNRAGILTPIDGLEEGETVTMLVMPVMLNN' A
#
# COMPACT_ATOMS: atom_id res chain seq x y z
N ASN A 1 0.39 -9.06 11.23
CA ASN A 1 -0.31 -8.01 10.46
C ASN A 1 -0.23 -8.22 8.94
N SER A 2 -0.01 -9.44 8.46
CA SER A 2 0.08 -9.74 7.02
C SER A 2 -1.28 -9.74 6.33
N ARG A 3 -2.34 -10.15 7.04
CA ARG A 3 -3.70 -10.22 6.50
C ARG A 3 -4.24 -8.87 6.02
N PHE A 4 -4.01 -7.77 6.77
CA PHE A 4 -4.41 -6.43 6.33
C PHE A 4 -3.72 -5.99 5.04
N LEU A 5 -2.43 -6.30 4.93
CA LEU A 5 -1.65 -5.98 3.73
C LEU A 5 -2.16 -6.80 2.53
N THR A 6 -2.44 -8.08 2.73
CA THR A 6 -3.06 -8.94 1.69
C THR A 6 -4.44 -8.45 1.27
N GLU A 7 -5.29 -8.02 2.21
CA GLU A 7 -6.62 -7.46 1.89
C GLU A 7 -6.52 -6.15 1.09
N MET A 8 -5.56 -5.27 1.43
CA MET A 8 -5.30 -4.05 0.66
C MET A 8 -4.82 -4.36 -0.77
N LEU A 9 -3.89 -5.30 -0.93
CA LEU A 9 -3.38 -5.71 -2.24
C LEU A 9 -4.44 -6.39 -3.10
N THR A 10 -5.31 -7.21 -2.50
CA THR A 10 -6.37 -7.92 -3.22
C THR A 10 -7.43 -6.96 -3.78
N ASN A 11 -7.64 -5.81 -3.15
CA ASN A 11 -8.58 -4.80 -3.64
C ASN A 11 -8.00 -3.93 -4.77
N LEU A 12 -6.68 -3.98 -5.01
CA LEU A 12 -6.05 -3.30 -6.13
C LEU A 12 -6.07 -4.22 -7.35
N GLN A 13 -6.63 -3.75 -8.45
CA GLN A 13 -6.56 -4.44 -9.74
C GLN A 13 -5.22 -4.18 -10.43
N SER A 14 -4.13 -4.46 -9.72
CA SER A 14 -2.76 -4.11 -10.13
C SER A 14 -1.84 -5.27 -9.81
N ASP A 15 -1.07 -5.71 -10.81
CA ASP A 15 -0.11 -6.81 -10.69
C ASP A 15 1.18 -6.34 -9.99
N MET A 16 1.48 -5.04 -10.08
CA MET A 16 2.65 -4.44 -9.48
C MET A 16 2.30 -3.17 -8.70
N ILE A 17 2.90 -3.05 -7.51
CA ILE A 17 2.72 -1.89 -6.62
C ILE A 17 4.06 -1.30 -6.21
N MET A 18 4.11 0.02 -6.07
CA MET A 18 5.20 0.75 -5.45
C MET A 18 4.90 0.95 -3.97
N LEU A 19 5.83 0.53 -3.11
CA LEU A 19 5.75 0.75 -1.67
C LEU A 19 6.85 1.73 -1.25
N GLU A 20 6.45 2.92 -0.82
CA GLU A 20 7.38 3.92 -0.30
C GLU A 20 7.28 3.98 1.23
N MET A 21 8.39 3.68 1.91
CA MET A 21 8.47 3.68 3.36
C MET A 21 9.47 4.74 3.83
N SER A 22 9.11 5.51 4.86
CA SER A 22 10.04 6.47 5.49
C SER A 22 10.77 5.87 6.69
N LEU A 23 10.02 5.44 7.70
CA LEU A 23 10.52 4.77 8.91
C LEU A 23 9.55 3.64 9.29
N PRO A 24 9.97 2.58 10.00
CA PRO A 24 9.12 1.44 10.35
C PRO A 24 7.84 1.79 11.14
N ASN A 25 7.85 2.95 11.81
CA ASN A 25 6.76 3.46 12.64
C ASN A 25 6.02 4.66 12.00
N ARG A 26 6.35 5.02 10.76
CA ARG A 26 5.65 6.06 9.99
C ARG A 26 4.85 5.44 8.86
N ALA A 27 3.81 6.17 8.42
CA ALA A 27 2.98 5.75 7.31
C ALA A 27 3.83 5.41 6.08
N GLY A 28 3.47 4.29 5.45
CA GLY A 28 3.92 3.94 4.11
C GLY A 28 2.90 4.42 3.08
N ILE A 29 3.38 4.79 1.90
CA ILE A 29 2.53 5.10 0.75
C ILE A 29 2.56 3.88 -0.18
N LEU A 30 1.38 3.41 -0.58
CA LEU A 30 1.22 2.48 -1.68
C LEU A 30 0.64 3.18 -2.89
N THR A 31 1.25 2.94 -4.04
CA THR A 31 0.76 3.39 -5.34
C THR A 31 0.81 2.21 -6.31
N PRO A 32 -0.30 1.81 -6.94
CA PRO A 32 -0.27 0.80 -8.01
C PRO A 32 0.49 1.37 -9.21
N ILE A 33 1.38 0.57 -9.81
CA ILE A 33 2.17 1.00 -10.98
C ILE A 33 1.55 0.55 -12.31
N ASP A 34 0.58 -0.34 -12.25
CA ASP A 34 -0.19 -0.84 -13.38
C ASP A 34 -1.68 -0.95 -13.02
N GLY A 35 -2.54 -1.18 -14.02
CA GLY A 35 -3.97 -1.41 -13.79
C GLY A 35 -4.84 -0.17 -13.56
N LEU A 36 -4.28 1.04 -13.63
CA LEU A 36 -5.04 2.29 -13.65
C LEU A 36 -5.30 2.75 -15.09
N GLU A 37 -6.48 3.33 -15.36
CA GLU A 37 -6.76 3.98 -16.64
C GLU A 37 -5.81 5.17 -16.88
N GLU A 38 -5.57 5.50 -18.15
CA GLU A 38 -4.65 6.57 -18.53
C GLU A 38 -5.16 7.92 -17.97
N GLY A 39 -4.48 8.43 -16.93
CA GLY A 39 -4.87 9.67 -16.23
C GLY A 39 -5.47 9.46 -14.83
N GLU A 40 -5.69 8.22 -14.39
CA GLU A 40 -6.11 7.91 -13.02
C GLU A 40 -4.89 7.74 -12.11
N THR A 41 -4.95 8.29 -10.90
CA THR A 41 -3.90 8.15 -9.88
C THR A 41 -4.52 7.78 -8.55
N VAL A 42 -4.23 6.57 -8.08
CA VAL A 42 -4.70 6.06 -6.79
C VAL A 42 -3.54 6.04 -5.81
N THR A 43 -3.68 6.77 -4.70
CA THR A 43 -2.68 6.81 -3.62
C THR A 43 -3.30 6.27 -2.34
N MET A 44 -2.70 5.25 -1.73
CA MET A 44 -3.16 4.69 -0.47
C MET A 44 -2.15 4.94 0.64
N LEU A 45 -2.67 5.29 1.82
CA LEU A 45 -1.88 5.50 3.03
C LEU A 45 -2.02 4.29 3.94
N VAL A 46 -0.93 3.56 4.19
CA VAL A 46 -0.91 2.45 5.13
C VAL A 46 -0.24 2.89 6.42
N MET A 47 -1.01 2.87 7.50
CA MET A 47 -0.49 3.17 8.84
C MET A 47 0.17 1.93 9.43
N PRO A 48 1.43 2.04 9.90
CA PRO A 48 2.06 0.95 10.61
C PRO A 48 1.39 0.76 11.96
N VAL A 49 1.37 -0.48 12.41
CA VAL A 49 0.74 -0.86 13.67
C VAL A 49 1.87 -1.12 14.65
N MET A 50 1.87 -0.39 15.77
CA MET A 50 2.91 -0.50 16.78
C MET A 50 2.90 -1.92 17.35
N LEU A 51 3.97 -2.68 17.08
CA LEU A 51 4.22 -3.95 17.73
C LEU A 51 4.78 -3.63 19.13
N ASN A 52 3.90 -3.53 20.13
CA ASN A 52 4.32 -3.58 21.51
C ASN A 52 4.64 -5.05 21.84
N ASN A 53 5.87 -5.30 22.27
CA ASN A 53 6.27 -6.58 22.85
C ASN A 53 5.60 -6.77 24.22
#